data_AF-A0AAU2VMJ5-F1
#
_entry.id   AF-A0AAU2VMJ5-F1
#
_cell.length_a   1.000
_cell.length_b   1.000
_cell.length_c   1.000
_cell.angle_alpha   90.00
_cell.angle_beta   90.00
_cell.angle_gamma   90.00
#
_symmetry.space_group_name_H-M   'P 1'
#
loop_
_entity.id
_entity.type
_entity.pdbx_description
1 polymer ?
#
loop_
_entity_poly.entity_id
_entity_poly.type
_entity_poly.pdbx_seq_one_letter_code
_entity_poly.pdbx_strand_id
1 'polypeptide(L)' 'MSAPTPRPGRFVRSPVVLRDGQWWLVSGAGSILASDPTFTSTLDDFAQAMIAADQAVDDLRARESEPPASDAGGQR' A
#
# COMPACT_ATOMS: atom_id res chain seq x y z
N MET A 1 -17.53 17.60 0.85
CA MET A 1 -17.02 16.39 0.17
C MET A 1 -16.07 15.71 1.13
N SER A 2 -16.40 14.49 1.58
CA SER A 2 -15.54 13.74 2.51
C SER A 2 -14.39 13.11 1.75
N ALA A 3 -13.16 13.25 2.26
CA ALA A 3 -11.99 12.62 1.69
C ALA A 3 -12.13 11.07 1.74
N PRO A 4 -11.66 10.35 0.71
CA PRO A 4 -11.65 8.90 0.74
C PRO A 4 -10.76 8.42 1.89
N THR A 5 -11.30 7.58 2.76
CA THR A 5 -10.55 6.92 3.83
C THR A 5 -9.44 6.06 3.21
N PRO A 6 -8.20 6.13 3.70
CA PRO A 6 -7.12 5.25 3.25
C PRO A 6 -7.58 3.80 3.40
N ARG A 7 -7.64 3.05 2.30
CA ARG A 7 -7.95 1.62 2.37
C ARG A 7 -6.70 0.91 2.90
N PRO A 8 -6.83 0.06 3.93
CA PRO A 8 -5.75 -0.84 4.31
C PRO A 8 -5.34 -1.65 3.08
N GLY A 9 -4.04 -1.78 2.84
CA GLY A 9 -3.48 -2.49 1.70
C GLY A 9 -4.05 -3.90 1.62
N ARG A 10 -5.01 -4.11 0.71
CA ARG A 10 -5.50 -5.45 0.41
C ARG A 10 -4.54 -6.03 -0.62
N PHE A 11 -3.90 -7.13 -0.28
CA PHE A 11 -3.27 -7.95 -1.30
C PHE A 11 -4.38 -8.60 -2.12
N VAL A 12 -4.68 -8.04 -3.29
CA VAL A 12 -5.70 -8.56 -4.19
C VAL A 12 -5.33 -10.01 -4.54
N ARG A 13 -6.16 -10.97 -4.10
CA ARG A 13 -5.98 -12.44 -4.21
C ARG A 13 -4.99 -13.10 -3.24
N SER A 14 -4.51 -12.41 -2.20
CA SER A 14 -3.79 -13.12 -1.13
C SER A 14 -4.79 -13.81 -0.20
N PRO A 15 -4.54 -15.07 0.21
CA PRO A 15 -5.31 -15.73 1.26
C PRO A 15 -4.97 -15.18 2.64
N VAL A 16 -4.37 -13.99 2.75
CA VAL A 16 -3.90 -13.39 4.00
C VAL A 16 -4.31 -11.92 4.09
N VAL A 17 -4.90 -11.53 5.22
CA VAL A 17 -5.34 -10.14 5.49
C VAL A 17 -4.93 -9.68 6.89
N LEU A 18 -4.61 -8.40 7.04
CA LEU A 18 -4.39 -7.76 8.35
C LEU A 18 -5.72 -7.16 8.83
N ARG A 19 -6.19 -7.59 10.00
CA ARG A 19 -7.42 -7.09 10.63
C ARG A 19 -7.21 -6.93 12.13
N ASP A 20 -7.57 -5.75 12.66
CA ASP A 20 -7.49 -5.44 14.09
C ASP A 20 -6.07 -5.68 14.66
N GLY A 21 -5.03 -5.43 13.85
CA GLY A 21 -3.62 -5.65 14.21
C GLY A 21 -3.16 -7.10 14.17
N GLN A 22 -3.98 -8.02 13.64
CA GLN A 22 -3.68 -9.44 13.58
C GLN A 22 -3.79 -9.98 12.16
N TRP A 23 -2.91 -10.91 11.80
CA TRP A 23 -2.93 -11.58 10.49
C TRP A 23 -3.93 -12.72 10.49
N TRP A 24 -4.76 -12.79 9.45
CA TRP A 24 -5.76 -13.83 9.25
C TRP A 24 -5.56 -14.53 7.92
N LEU A 25 -5.56 -15.86 7.95
CA LEU A 25 -5.66 -16.71 6.77
C LEU A 25 -7.12 -16.83 6.36
N VAL A 26 -7.44 -16.49 5.11
CA VAL A 26 -8.80 -16.47 4.56
C VAL A 26 -8.90 -17.50 3.44
N SER A 27 -9.92 -18.34 3.53
CA SER A 27 -10.30 -19.31 2.50
C SER A 27 -11.81 -19.25 2.26
N GLY A 28 -12.30 -19.98 1.25
CA GLY A 28 -13.74 -20.14 1.04
C GLY A 28 -14.48 -20.78 2.22
N ALA A 29 -13.76 -21.47 3.12
CA ALA A 29 -14.32 -22.12 4.31
C ALA A 29 -14.36 -21.20 5.54
N GLY A 30 -13.72 -20.03 5.49
CA GLY A 30 -13.69 -19.07 6.60
C GLY A 30 -12.32 -18.45 6.83
N SER A 31 -12.14 -17.87 8.02
CA SER A 31 -10.93 -17.16 8.42
C SER A 31 -10.36 -17.74 9.71
N ILE A 32 -9.04 -17.93 9.74
CA ILE A 32 -8.30 -18.45 10.90
C ILE A 32 -7.18 -17.47 11.24
N LEU A 33 -6.98 -17.22 12.53
CA LEU A 33 -5.89 -16.39 13.01
C LEU A 33 -4.52 -17.05 12.71
N ALA A 34 -3.60 -16.29 12.11
CA ALA A 34 -2.21 -16.72 12.00
C ALA A 34 -1.52 -16.56 13.35
N SER A 35 -1.10 -17.66 13.95
CA SER A 35 -0.49 -17.68 15.29
C SER A 35 1.00 -17.97 15.30
N ASP A 36 1.58 -18.38 14.16
CA ASP A 36 3.02 -18.63 14.06
C ASP A 36 3.79 -17.30 14.00
N PRO A 37 4.67 -17.00 14.97
CA PRO A 37 5.30 -15.69 15.09
C PRO A 37 6.29 -15.39 13.95
N THR A 38 6.98 -16.42 13.44
CA THR A 38 7.92 -16.27 12.32
C THR A 38 7.16 -15.90 11.06
N PHE A 39 6.06 -16.60 10.80
CA PHE A 39 5.17 -16.33 9.69
C PHE A 39 4.55 -14.93 9.78
N THR A 40 4.04 -14.51 10.94
CA THR A 40 3.46 -13.16 11.09
C THR A 40 4.50 -12.07 10.92
N SER A 41 5.73 -12.25 11.42
CA SER A 41 6.83 -11.30 11.19
C SER A 41 7.16 -11.17 9.70
N THR A 42 7.12 -12.27 8.95
CA THR A 42 7.37 -12.26 7.50
C THR A 42 6.27 -11.48 6.77
N LEU A 43 5.02 -11.58 7.23
CA LEU A 43 3.91 -10.82 6.68
C LEU A 43 4.02 -9.33 7.00
N ASP A 44 4.52 -8.96 8.18
CA ASP A 44 4.79 -7.57 8.55
C ASP A 44 5.86 -6.96 7.62
N ASP A 45 6.99 -7.65 7.43
CA ASP A 45 8.04 -7.23 6.52
C ASP A 45 7.53 -7.06 5.08
N PHE A 46 6.70 -8.01 4.63
CA PHE A 46 6.09 -7.96 3.31
C PHE A 46 5.12 -6.77 3.16
N ALA A 47 4.29 -6.51 4.18
CA ALA A 47 3.40 -5.37 4.20
C ALA A 47 4.17 -4.05 4.12
N GLN A 48 5.29 -3.95 4.84
CA GLN A 48 6.14 -2.77 4.82
C GLN A 48 6.80 -2.57 3.45
N ALA A 49 7.29 -3.64 2.81
CA ALA A 49 7.84 -3.57 1.46
C ALA A 49 6.80 -3.10 0.43
N MET A 50 5.56 -3.54 0.56
CA MET A 50 4.46 -3.15 -0.33
C MET A 50 4.06 -1.68 -0.14
N ILE A 51 4.02 -1.18 1.10
CA ILE A 51 3.82 0.26 1.37
C ILE A 51 4.95 1.08 0.73
N ALA A 52 6.21 0.64 0.88
CA ALA A 52 7.35 1.34 0.28
C ALA A 52 7.29 1.34 -1.26
N ALA A 53 6.84 0.24 -1.87
CA ALA A 53 6.65 0.15 -3.31
C ALA A 53 5.55 1.09 -3.79
N ASP A 54 4.40 1.13 -3.11
CA ASP A 54 3.29 2.05 -3.44
C ASP A 54 3.75 3.52 -3.33
N GLN A 55 4.50 3.86 -2.28
CA GLN A 55 5.10 5.19 -2.12
C GLN A 55 6.07 5.55 -3.26
N ALA A 56 6.94 4.62 -3.67
CA ALA A 56 7.86 4.86 -4.77
C ALA A 56 7.13 5.10 -6.11
N VAL A 57 6.00 4.41 -6.33
CA VAL A 57 5.15 4.62 -7.52
C VAL A 57 4.46 5.98 -7.46
N ASP A 58 3.93 6.37 -6.30
CA ASP A 58 3.29 7.68 -6.11
C ASP A 58 4.30 8.82 -6.30
N ASP A 59 5.52 8.69 -5.78
CA ASP A 59 6.62 9.64 -5.98
C ASP A 59 6.99 9.79 -7.46
N LEU A 60 7.05 8.67 -8.19
CA LEU A 60 7.33 8.69 -9.63
C LEU A 60 6.23 9.45 -10.38
N ARG A 61 4.96 9.14 -10.09
CA ARG A 61 3.82 9.81 -10.73
C ARG A 61 3.78 11.30 -10.41
N ALA A 62 4.12 11.69 -9.19
CA ALA A 62 4.19 13.10 -8.79
C ALA A 62 5.21 13.87 -9.64
N ARG A 63 6.40 13.28 -9.86
CA ARG A 63 7.45 13.87 -10.72
C ARG A 63 7.03 13.97 -12.18
N GLU A 64 6.33 12.97 -12.71
CA GLU A 64 5.83 13.00 -14.09
C GLU A 64 4.69 14.00 -14.30
N SER A 65 3.93 14.30 -13.24
CA SER A 65 2.81 15.23 -13.27
C SER A 65 3.22 16.70 -13.07
N GLU A 66 4.50 16.94 -12.74
CA GLU A 66 5.03 18.30 -12.62
C GLU A 66 5.14 18.91 -14.03
N PRO A 67 4.40 20.00 -14.33
CA PRO A 67 4.50 20.63 -15.64
C PRO A 67 5.95 21.08 -15.86
N PRO A 68 6.48 21.04 -17.10
CA PRO A 68 7.75 21.70 -17.37
C PRO A 68 7.61 23.14 -16.86
N ALA A 69 8.55 23.58 -16.03
CA ALA A 69 8.58 24.96 -15.56
C ALA A 69 8.34 25.84 -16.77
N SER A 70 7.21 26.53 -16.79
CA SER A 70 6.93 27.52 -17.82
C SER A 70 8.05 28.53 -17.66
N ASP A 71 9.07 28.42 -18.51
CA ASP A 71 10.06 29.46 -18.69
C ASP A 71 9.27 30.67 -19.18
N ALA A 72 8.79 31.45 -18.23
CA ALA A 72 8.32 32.80 -18.41
C ALA A 72 9.54 33.68 -18.70
N GLY A 73 10.28 33.32 -19.76
CA GLY A 73 11.33 34.12 -20.40
C GLY A 73 10.72 35.04 -21.44
N GLY A 74 9.58 35.65 -21.12
CA GLY A 74 9.10 36.82 -21.82
C GLY A 74 9.75 38.05 -21.19
N GLN A 75 10.93 38.44 -21.65
CA GLN A 75 11.40 39.82 -21.55
C GLN A 75 12.28 40.18 -22.76
N ARG A 76 11.66 41.00 -23.62
CA ARG A 76 12.17 42.15 -24.37
C ARG A 76 13.62 42.14 -24.87
#